data_AF-A0A381T734-F1
#
_entry.id   AF-A0A381T734-F1
#
_cell.length_a   1.000
_cell.length_b   1.000
_cell.length_c   1.000
_cell.angle_alpha   90.00
_cell.angle_beta   90.00
_cell.angle_gamma   90.00
#
_symmetry.space_group_name_H-M   'P 1'
#
loop_
_entity.id
_entity.type
_entity.pdbx_description
1 polymer ?
#
loop_
_entity_poly.entity_id
_entity_poly.type
_entity_poly.pdbx_seq_one_letter_code
_entity_poly.pdbx_strand_id
1 'polypeptide(L)'
;MKYFRIKMAAILIAILGLVAGPLSGAALAATKVALVLDVGGRGDLSFNDMGFKGADEAVQKLGVELVEIQSNSAADYLPNLQNAARSGAFDIIIGVGFLLADAMAEVADEFPDQKFGIIDVTWLGKPNLLEIGYEENKGSALVGALGAMAAAHYGYDKIGVVLGIEIPVLYKFEAGYRYGMHWGNAKYAEVTGKNPGVGLLWNYTGTFSDIAKGKAATEAMLAQGAGMIYNVAGPLGIGDLEAITEHLEAKGKSAGPPFMIGVDSDQDWMGDGHRVLASMMKRV
;
A
#
# COMPACT_ATOMS: atom_id res chain seq x y z
N MET A 1 88.84 -14.29 11.85
CA MET A 1 88.55 -14.71 10.46
C MET A 1 87.34 -15.65 10.45
N LYS A 2 86.14 -15.10 10.27
CA LYS A 2 84.95 -15.84 9.79
C LYS A 2 83.95 -14.78 9.33
N TYR A 3 83.93 -14.65 8.02
CA TYR A 3 83.12 -13.80 7.18
C TYR A 3 81.68 -14.34 7.10
N PHE A 4 80.76 -13.48 6.65
CA PHE A 4 79.47 -13.80 6.04
C PHE A 4 78.37 -14.35 6.96
N ARG A 5 77.42 -13.48 7.36
CA ARG A 5 75.96 -13.75 7.44
C ARG A 5 75.14 -12.63 8.11
N ILE A 6 75.26 -11.37 7.69
CA ILE A 6 74.36 -10.31 8.19
C ILE A 6 74.09 -9.27 7.08
N LYS A 7 73.44 -9.64 5.97
CA LYS A 7 72.95 -8.65 4.98
C LYS A 7 71.63 -9.05 4.28
N MET A 8 70.81 -9.92 4.87
CA MET A 8 69.54 -10.36 4.25
C MET A 8 68.32 -10.32 5.18
N ALA A 9 68.40 -9.62 6.31
CA ALA A 9 67.26 -9.43 7.22
C ALA A 9 66.74 -7.99 7.28
N ALA A 10 67.49 -7.00 6.75
CA ALA A 10 67.15 -5.59 6.89
C ALA A 10 66.39 -4.99 5.68
N ILE A 11 66.17 -5.74 4.60
CA ILE A 11 65.48 -5.23 3.39
C ILE A 11 64.02 -5.71 3.30
N LEU A 12 63.59 -6.68 4.12
CA LEU A 12 62.18 -7.11 4.12
C LEU A 12 61.26 -6.30 5.04
N ILE A 13 61.78 -5.40 5.88
CA ILE A 13 60.96 -4.58 6.79
C ILE A 13 60.62 -3.20 6.19
N ALA A 14 61.30 -2.78 5.12
CA ALA A 14 61.07 -1.47 4.50
C ALA A 14 59.96 -1.44 3.42
N ILE A 15 59.35 -2.59 3.09
CA ILE A 15 58.25 -2.66 2.09
C ILE A 15 56.86 -2.82 2.76
N LEU A 16 56.79 -3.09 4.06
CA LEU A 16 55.52 -3.12 4.80
C LEU A 16 55.05 -1.75 5.34
N GLY A 17 55.82 -0.69 5.12
CA GLY A 17 55.55 0.64 5.70
C GLY A 17 54.83 1.65 4.80
N LEU A 18 54.42 1.28 3.58
CA LEU A 18 53.97 2.28 2.60
C LEU A 18 52.75 1.86 1.75
N VAL A 19 51.77 1.13 2.33
CA VAL A 19 50.42 1.01 1.73
C VAL A 19 49.34 0.93 2.84
N ALA A 20 49.44 1.80 3.84
CA ALA A 20 48.36 2.04 4.80
C ALA A 20 48.16 3.56 4.94
N GLY A 21 47.88 4.21 3.81
CA GLY A 21 47.11 5.45 3.88
C GLY A 21 45.74 5.10 4.49
N PRO A 22 45.13 5.98 5.30
CA PRO A 22 43.78 5.71 5.76
C PRO A 22 42.93 5.56 4.49
N LEU A 23 42.36 4.36 4.29
CA LEU A 23 41.11 4.24 3.55
C LEU A 23 40.07 4.97 4.39
N SER A 24 40.13 6.30 4.38
CA SER A 24 38.96 7.13 4.45
C SER A 24 38.22 6.84 3.15
N GLY A 25 37.53 5.70 3.10
CA GLY A 25 36.42 5.54 2.20
C GLY A 25 35.55 6.75 2.48
N ALA A 26 35.50 7.69 1.55
CA ALA A 26 34.45 8.69 1.57
C ALA A 26 33.17 7.87 1.67
N ALA A 27 32.51 7.90 2.83
CA ALA A 27 31.17 7.37 2.93
C ALA A 27 30.42 8.12 1.83
N LEU A 28 30.02 7.39 0.78
CA LEU A 28 29.07 7.92 -0.18
C LEU A 28 27.94 8.47 0.67
N ALA A 29 27.68 9.78 0.57
CA ALA A 29 26.60 10.38 1.33
C ALA A 29 25.35 9.58 1.03
N ALA A 30 24.68 9.10 2.07
CA ALA A 30 23.47 8.31 1.93
C ALA A 30 22.48 9.10 1.09
N THR A 31 21.92 8.47 0.06
CA THR A 31 20.83 9.10 -0.72
C THR A 31 19.71 9.48 0.24
N LYS A 32 19.28 10.73 0.20
CA LYS A 32 18.25 11.24 1.11
C LYS A 32 16.90 11.31 0.41
N VAL A 33 15.91 10.64 0.99
CA VAL A 33 14.57 10.48 0.42
C VAL A 33 13.56 11.18 1.33
N ALA A 34 12.72 12.05 0.76
CA ALA A 34 11.52 12.52 1.44
C ALA A 34 10.33 11.67 0.99
N LEU A 35 9.58 11.11 1.93
CA LEU A 35 8.31 10.45 1.68
C LEU A 35 7.19 11.35 2.19
N VAL A 36 6.44 11.95 1.27
CA VAL A 36 5.32 12.86 1.55
C VAL A 36 4.03 12.08 1.36
N LEU A 37 3.26 11.91 2.43
CA LEU A 37 1.94 11.29 2.34
C LEU A 37 0.86 12.33 2.05
N ASP A 38 -0.26 11.90 1.47
CA ASP A 38 -1.50 12.65 1.59
C ASP A 38 -2.09 12.55 3.03
N VAL A 39 -3.41 12.62 3.20
CA VAL A 39 -4.00 12.45 4.54
C VAL A 39 -3.87 10.99 4.98
N GLY A 40 -3.16 10.79 6.08
CA GLY A 40 -2.95 9.47 6.65
C GLY A 40 -1.60 9.41 7.33
N GLY A 41 -1.11 8.21 7.62
CA GLY A 41 0.14 7.99 8.33
C GLY A 41 0.36 6.51 8.60
N ARG A 42 1.40 6.20 9.38
CA ARG A 42 1.63 4.82 9.84
C ARG A 42 0.45 4.32 10.67
N GLY A 43 0.21 3.01 10.62
CA GLY A 43 -0.83 2.33 11.39
C GLY A 43 -2.18 2.21 10.68
N ASP A 44 -2.25 2.53 9.39
CA ASP A 44 -3.46 2.29 8.59
C ASP A 44 -3.62 0.82 8.18
N LEU A 45 -2.59 -0.01 8.42
CA LEU A 45 -2.50 -1.43 8.11
C LEU A 45 -2.71 -1.75 6.63
N SER A 46 -2.54 -0.75 5.75
CA SER A 46 -3.02 -0.77 4.37
C SER A 46 -2.09 0.09 3.49
N PHE A 47 -2.63 1.04 2.72
CA PHE A 47 -1.91 1.79 1.69
C PHE A 47 -0.66 2.55 2.21
N ASN A 48 -0.80 3.35 3.28
CA ASN A 48 0.32 4.14 3.80
C ASN A 48 1.39 3.25 4.42
N ASP A 49 0.98 2.26 5.23
CA ASP A 49 1.92 1.30 5.81
C ASP A 49 2.67 0.49 4.73
N MET A 50 2.04 0.20 3.60
CA MET A 50 2.73 -0.41 2.45
C MET A 50 3.75 0.54 1.81
N GLY A 51 3.44 1.84 1.67
CA GLY A 51 4.40 2.85 1.23
C GLY A 51 5.59 2.99 2.18
N PHE A 52 5.34 3.01 3.49
CA PHE A 52 6.39 3.00 4.51
C PHE A 52 7.21 1.72 4.48
N LYS A 53 6.58 0.55 4.31
CA LYS A 53 7.29 -0.71 4.20
C LYS A 53 8.30 -0.68 3.03
N GLY A 54 7.92 -0.13 1.88
CA GLY A 54 8.84 0.08 0.76
C GLY A 54 10.01 0.99 1.13
N ALA A 55 9.74 2.10 1.82
CA ALA A 55 10.76 3.03 2.28
C ALA A 55 11.70 2.43 3.34
N ASP A 56 11.17 1.70 4.31
CA ASP A 56 11.92 1.00 5.36
C ASP A 56 12.83 -0.08 4.74
N GLU A 57 12.34 -0.83 3.75
CA GLU A 57 13.16 -1.77 3.00
C GLU A 57 14.28 -1.09 2.21
N ALA A 58 14.04 0.10 1.66
CA ALA A 58 15.06 0.88 0.99
C ALA A 58 16.15 1.34 1.98
N VAL A 59 15.79 1.77 3.19
CA VAL A 59 16.75 2.10 4.25
C VAL A 59 17.63 0.88 4.55
N GLN A 60 17.03 -0.30 4.74
CA GLN A 60 17.76 -1.53 5.09
C GLN A 60 18.65 -2.04 3.96
N LYS A 61 18.16 -2.03 2.72
CA LYS A 61 18.83 -2.65 1.57
C LYS A 61 19.81 -1.71 0.86
N LEU A 62 19.51 -0.42 0.83
CA LEU A 62 20.23 0.59 0.05
C LEU A 62 20.96 1.61 0.92
N GLY A 63 20.68 1.66 2.23
CA GLY A 63 21.33 2.60 3.15
C GLY A 63 20.92 4.06 2.92
N VAL A 64 19.69 4.30 2.44
CA VAL A 64 19.15 5.66 2.26
C VAL A 64 18.80 6.30 3.60
N GLU A 65 18.86 7.63 3.67
CA GLU A 65 18.30 8.42 4.77
C GLU A 65 16.85 8.80 4.44
N LEU A 66 15.90 8.29 5.21
CA LEU A 66 14.47 8.57 5.01
C LEU A 66 14.00 9.72 5.91
N VAL A 67 13.26 10.66 5.33
CA VAL A 67 12.47 11.65 6.07
C VAL A 67 11.01 11.50 5.70
N GLU A 68 10.18 11.26 6.71
CA GLU A 68 8.74 11.13 6.59
C GLU A 68 8.08 12.50 6.78
N ILE A 69 7.17 12.86 5.88
CA ILE A 69 6.43 14.12 5.93
C ILE A 69 4.95 13.79 5.79
N GLN A 70 4.21 13.98 6.88
CA GLN A 70 2.79 13.68 6.95
C GLN A 70 1.95 14.94 6.69
N SER A 71 0.87 14.80 5.91
CA SER A 71 -0.13 15.84 5.73
C SER A 71 -1.37 15.55 6.57
N ASN A 72 -1.91 16.57 7.24
CA ASN A 72 -3.15 16.45 8.01
C ASN A 72 -4.37 16.78 7.15
N SER A 73 -4.17 17.62 6.13
CA SER A 73 -5.22 18.06 5.21
C SER A 73 -4.65 18.40 3.84
N ALA A 74 -5.53 18.61 2.86
CA ALA A 74 -5.13 19.02 1.52
C ALA A 74 -4.38 20.36 1.46
N ALA A 75 -4.58 21.23 2.46
CA ALA A 75 -3.84 22.50 2.56
C ALA A 75 -2.34 22.30 2.85
N ASP A 76 -1.94 21.13 3.35
CA ASP A 76 -0.56 20.83 3.70
C ASP A 76 0.25 20.30 2.51
N TYR A 77 -0.40 19.77 1.47
CA TYR A 77 0.26 19.05 0.37
C TYR A 77 1.31 19.88 -0.36
N LEU A 78 0.88 21.03 -0.91
CA LEU A 78 1.75 21.91 -1.67
C LEU A 78 2.87 22.50 -0.79
N PRO A 79 2.59 23.07 0.41
CA PRO A 79 3.65 23.53 1.30
C PRO A 79 4.66 22.45 1.69
N ASN A 80 4.22 21.23 1.95
CA ASN A 80 5.12 20.12 2.29
C ASN A 80 6.08 19.79 1.14
N LEU A 81 5.55 19.64 -0.07
CA LEU A 81 6.36 19.37 -1.27
C LEU A 81 7.31 20.53 -1.59
N GLN A 82 6.83 21.78 -1.54
CA GLN A 82 7.65 22.96 -1.79
C GLN A 82 8.77 23.12 -0.76
N ASN A 83 8.48 22.90 0.52
CA ASN A 83 9.48 23.03 1.57
C ASN A 83 10.54 21.94 1.45
N ALA A 84 10.14 20.70 1.11
CA ALA A 84 11.07 19.62 0.84
C ALA A 84 11.99 19.96 -0.35
N ALA A 85 11.43 20.39 -1.49
CA ALA A 85 12.20 20.74 -2.68
C ALA A 85 13.12 21.96 -2.45
N ARG A 86 12.60 23.03 -1.83
CA ARG A 86 13.34 24.26 -1.54
C ARG A 86 14.51 24.04 -0.58
N SER A 87 14.44 23.02 0.27
CA SER A 87 15.54 22.69 1.19
C SER A 87 16.83 22.29 0.46
N GLY A 88 16.71 21.76 -0.76
CA GLY A 88 17.83 21.18 -1.52
C GLY A 88 18.49 19.96 -0.82
N ALA A 89 17.84 19.38 0.19
CA ALA A 89 18.40 18.32 1.02
C ALA A 89 18.12 16.91 0.48
N PHE A 90 17.16 16.76 -0.44
CA PHE A 90 16.65 15.45 -0.86
C PHE A 90 17.06 15.11 -2.30
N ASP A 91 17.62 13.92 -2.50
CA ASP A 91 17.92 13.40 -3.83
C ASP A 91 16.64 13.05 -4.61
N ILE A 92 15.59 12.64 -3.89
CA ILE A 92 14.25 12.37 -4.44
C ILE A 92 13.17 12.65 -3.40
N ILE A 93 12.04 13.21 -3.87
CA ILE A 93 10.83 13.44 -3.08
C ILE A 93 9.71 12.56 -3.66
N ILE A 94 9.14 11.69 -2.84
CA ILE A 94 8.12 10.72 -3.26
C ILE A 94 6.80 11.10 -2.61
N GLY A 95 5.80 11.42 -3.43
CA GLY A 95 4.41 11.60 -3.00
C GLY A 95 3.67 10.26 -3.00
N VAL A 96 3.03 9.90 -1.88
CA VAL A 96 2.22 8.69 -1.76
C VAL A 96 0.74 9.09 -1.71
N GLY A 97 0.02 8.82 -2.79
CA GLY A 97 -1.42 9.01 -2.87
C GLY A 97 -1.87 9.93 -4.00
N PHE A 98 -3.04 9.59 -4.54
CA PHE A 98 -3.68 10.30 -5.65
C PHE A 98 -3.92 11.79 -5.35
N LEU A 99 -4.21 12.13 -4.09
CA LEU A 99 -4.59 13.49 -3.68
C LEU A 99 -3.43 14.50 -3.77
N LEU A 100 -2.19 14.02 -3.92
CA LEU A 100 -1.01 14.86 -4.12
C LEU A 100 -0.83 15.32 -5.58
N ALA A 101 -1.62 14.82 -6.54
CA ALA A 101 -1.36 15.01 -7.97
C ALA A 101 -1.20 16.49 -8.39
N ASP A 102 -2.15 17.34 -8.00
CA ASP A 102 -2.13 18.76 -8.39
C ASP A 102 -0.94 19.49 -7.77
N ALA A 103 -0.69 19.27 -6.48
CA ALA A 103 0.45 19.85 -5.77
C ALA A 103 1.79 19.35 -6.34
N MET A 104 1.88 18.06 -6.68
CA MET A 104 3.07 17.48 -7.30
C MET A 104 3.33 18.07 -8.68
N ALA A 105 2.29 18.26 -9.50
CA ALA A 105 2.44 18.89 -10.80
C ALA A 105 2.96 20.33 -10.70
N GLU A 106 2.47 21.11 -9.73
CA GLU A 106 2.92 22.47 -9.47
C GLU A 106 4.39 22.49 -9.01
N VAL A 107 4.75 21.71 -7.99
CA VAL A 107 6.12 21.67 -7.46
C VAL A 107 7.12 21.13 -8.48
N ALA A 108 6.73 20.15 -9.31
CA ALA A 108 7.59 19.63 -10.36
C ALA A 108 7.98 20.72 -11.39
N ASP A 109 7.08 21.66 -11.69
CA ASP A 109 7.36 22.81 -12.57
C ASP A 109 8.23 23.87 -11.88
N GLU A 110 7.99 24.13 -10.59
CA GLU A 110 8.75 25.10 -9.81
C GLU A 110 10.22 24.67 -9.59
N PHE A 111 10.47 23.37 -9.49
CA PHE A 111 11.78 22.80 -9.18
C PHE A 111 12.21 21.78 -10.25
N PRO A 112 12.56 22.22 -11.48
CA PRO A 112 12.83 21.33 -12.61
C PRO A 112 14.05 20.42 -12.42
N ASP A 113 14.99 20.79 -11.54
CA ASP A 113 16.18 20.00 -11.23
C ASP A 113 15.96 18.98 -10.09
N GLN A 114 14.88 19.10 -9.33
CA GLN A 114 14.52 18.16 -8.26
C GLN A 114 13.85 16.93 -8.87
N LYS A 115 14.27 15.74 -8.44
CA LYS A 115 13.61 14.48 -8.82
C LYS A 115 12.43 14.19 -7.93
N PHE A 116 11.33 13.78 -8.55
CA PHE A 116 10.10 13.40 -7.88
C PHE A 116 9.66 11.99 -8.26
N GLY A 117 8.92 11.35 -7.36
CA GLY A 117 8.10 10.18 -7.62
C GLY A 117 6.68 10.41 -7.12
N ILE A 118 5.67 9.83 -7.76
CA ILE A 118 4.29 9.86 -7.28
C ILE A 118 3.60 8.50 -7.46
N ILE A 119 2.94 8.05 -6.40
CA ILE A 119 2.15 6.83 -6.37
C ILE A 119 0.68 7.15 -6.65
N ASP A 120 0.01 6.28 -7.40
CA ASP A 120 -1.39 6.36 -7.83
C ASP A 120 -1.72 7.43 -8.88
N VAL A 121 -0.70 7.90 -9.59
CA VAL A 121 -0.81 8.93 -10.62
C VAL A 121 -0.04 8.51 -11.88
N THR A 122 -0.59 8.79 -13.07
CA THR A 122 -0.05 8.35 -14.39
C THR A 122 -0.31 9.32 -15.55
N TRP A 123 -0.72 10.56 -15.28
CA TRP A 123 -1.14 11.52 -16.31
C TRP A 123 -0.44 12.89 -16.26
N LEU A 124 0.55 13.12 -15.38
CA LEU A 124 1.14 14.45 -15.19
C LEU A 124 2.20 14.80 -16.26
N GLY A 125 2.93 13.81 -16.77
CA GLY A 125 3.85 13.92 -17.91
C GLY A 125 5.04 14.84 -17.69
N LYS A 126 5.52 15.01 -16.44
CA LYS A 126 6.64 15.91 -16.12
C LYS A 126 8.00 15.21 -16.34
N PRO A 127 9.03 15.91 -16.86
CA PRO A 127 10.33 15.30 -17.18
C PRO A 127 11.14 14.86 -15.95
N ASN A 128 10.87 15.46 -14.79
CA ASN A 128 11.54 15.21 -13.51
C ASN A 128 10.68 14.38 -12.53
N LEU A 129 9.60 13.78 -13.01
CA LEU A 129 8.65 13.01 -12.19
C LEU A 129 8.53 11.57 -12.69
N LEU A 130 8.74 10.62 -11.79
CA LEU A 130 8.33 9.22 -11.99
C LEU A 130 6.88 9.04 -11.53
N GLU A 131 6.04 8.51 -12.42
CA GLU A 131 4.63 8.25 -12.14
C GLU A 131 4.36 6.75 -12.05
N ILE A 132 3.75 6.31 -10.96
CA ILE A 132 3.47 4.90 -10.68
C ILE A 132 1.96 4.72 -10.52
N GLY A 133 1.36 3.94 -11.42
CA GLY A 133 -0.04 3.52 -11.33
C GLY A 133 -0.18 2.01 -11.28
N TYR A 134 -1.37 1.58 -10.87
CA TYR A 134 -1.73 0.18 -10.76
C TYR A 134 -2.95 -0.15 -11.62
N GLU A 135 -3.07 -1.44 -11.95
CA GLU A 135 -4.26 -2.02 -12.60
C GLU A 135 -5.11 -2.74 -11.54
N GLU A 136 -5.60 -1.98 -10.56
CA GLU A 136 -6.33 -2.49 -9.39
C GLU A 136 -7.58 -3.25 -9.81
N ASN A 137 -8.18 -2.88 -10.94
CA ASN A 137 -9.28 -3.61 -11.55
C ASN A 137 -8.97 -5.09 -11.81
N LYS A 138 -7.72 -5.45 -12.15
CA LYS A 138 -7.33 -6.85 -12.36
C LYS A 138 -7.32 -7.63 -11.06
N GLY A 139 -6.72 -7.07 -10.01
CA GLY A 139 -6.72 -7.69 -8.68
C GLY A 139 -8.13 -7.77 -8.09
N SER A 140 -8.90 -6.68 -8.18
CA SER A 140 -10.28 -6.63 -7.72
C SER A 140 -11.19 -7.61 -8.47
N ALA A 141 -10.94 -7.88 -9.75
CA ALA A 141 -11.65 -8.93 -10.49
C ALA A 141 -11.40 -10.33 -9.92
N LEU A 142 -10.18 -10.63 -9.47
CA LEU A 142 -9.88 -11.93 -8.85
C LEU A 142 -10.63 -12.08 -7.51
N VAL A 143 -10.58 -11.07 -6.65
CA VAL A 143 -11.28 -11.14 -5.36
C VAL A 143 -12.80 -11.02 -5.50
N GLY A 144 -13.30 -10.38 -6.55
CA GLY A 144 -14.73 -10.38 -6.90
C GLY A 144 -15.23 -11.76 -7.32
N ALA A 145 -14.44 -12.47 -8.12
CA ALA A 145 -14.74 -13.85 -8.49
C ALA A 145 -14.72 -14.78 -7.27
N LEU A 146 -13.67 -14.67 -6.45
CA LEU A 146 -13.55 -15.41 -5.20
C LEU A 146 -14.74 -15.13 -4.27
N GLY A 147 -15.04 -13.85 -4.02
CA GLY A 147 -16.13 -13.43 -3.14
C GLY A 147 -17.48 -13.96 -3.58
N ALA A 148 -17.82 -13.85 -4.88
CA ALA A 148 -19.08 -14.38 -5.41
C ALA A 148 -19.17 -15.91 -5.29
N MET A 149 -18.11 -16.63 -5.64
CA MET A 149 -18.11 -18.10 -5.54
C MET A 149 -18.16 -18.58 -4.08
N ALA A 150 -17.46 -17.90 -3.17
CA ALA A 150 -17.51 -18.20 -1.75
C ALA A 150 -18.89 -17.89 -1.16
N ALA A 151 -19.48 -16.74 -1.49
CA ALA A 151 -20.83 -16.38 -1.06
C ALA A 151 -21.85 -17.44 -1.51
N ALA A 152 -21.80 -17.82 -2.80
CA ALA A 152 -22.63 -18.88 -3.37
C ALA A 152 -22.46 -20.22 -2.64
N HIS A 153 -21.21 -20.62 -2.35
CA HIS A 153 -20.91 -21.87 -1.64
C HIS A 153 -21.54 -21.89 -0.24
N TYR A 154 -21.49 -20.77 0.48
CA TYR A 154 -22.03 -20.65 1.84
C TYR A 154 -23.53 -20.24 1.88
N GLY A 155 -24.18 -20.12 0.72
CA GLY A 155 -25.62 -19.80 0.63
C GLY A 155 -25.97 -18.33 0.83
N TYR A 156 -25.03 -17.41 0.58
CA TYR A 156 -25.25 -15.97 0.55
C TYR A 156 -25.53 -15.50 -0.88
N ASP A 157 -26.46 -14.56 -1.02
CA ASP A 157 -26.89 -14.01 -2.31
C ASP A 157 -26.28 -12.62 -2.59
N LYS A 158 -25.45 -12.09 -1.68
CA LYS A 158 -24.83 -10.77 -1.81
C LYS A 158 -23.39 -10.76 -1.32
N ILE A 159 -22.58 -9.94 -1.98
CA ILE A 159 -21.29 -9.46 -1.50
C ILE A 159 -21.31 -7.94 -1.43
N GLY A 160 -20.49 -7.37 -0.55
CA GLY A 160 -20.36 -5.94 -0.33
C GLY A 160 -18.96 -5.43 -0.66
N VAL A 161 -18.86 -4.13 -0.92
CA VAL A 161 -17.60 -3.40 -1.01
C VAL A 161 -17.74 -2.03 -0.33
N VAL A 162 -16.88 -1.75 0.64
CA VAL A 162 -16.77 -0.47 1.34
C VAL A 162 -15.62 0.31 0.70
N LEU A 163 -15.93 1.48 0.17
CA LEU A 163 -15.00 2.33 -0.57
C LEU A 163 -14.79 3.63 0.20
N GLY A 164 -13.59 4.20 0.11
CA GLY A 164 -13.27 5.50 0.70
C GLY A 164 -13.93 6.66 -0.04
N ILE A 165 -13.14 7.42 -0.80
CA ILE A 165 -13.63 8.58 -1.57
C ILE A 165 -13.87 8.27 -3.05
N GLU A 166 -14.71 9.05 -3.70
CA GLU A 166 -14.99 8.92 -5.13
C GLU A 166 -13.85 9.53 -5.98
N ILE A 167 -12.87 8.70 -6.33
CA ILE A 167 -11.75 9.06 -7.21
C ILE A 167 -11.50 7.98 -8.27
N PRO A 168 -10.82 8.30 -9.40
CA PRO A 168 -10.53 7.35 -10.47
C PRO A 168 -9.86 6.05 -10.01
N VAL A 169 -9.02 6.10 -8.98
CA VAL A 169 -8.41 4.92 -8.37
C VAL A 169 -9.48 3.95 -7.88
N LEU A 170 -10.46 4.43 -7.10
CA LEU A 170 -11.49 3.57 -6.50
C LEU A 170 -12.53 3.08 -7.51
N TYR A 171 -12.75 3.80 -8.62
CA TYR A 171 -13.58 3.28 -9.71
C TYR A 171 -12.97 2.03 -10.35
N LYS A 172 -11.63 1.93 -10.44
CA LYS A 172 -10.95 0.72 -10.94
C LYS A 172 -11.22 -0.47 -10.02
N PHE A 173 -11.13 -0.28 -8.70
CA PHE A 173 -11.45 -1.30 -7.72
C PHE A 173 -12.90 -1.78 -7.82
N GLU A 174 -13.88 -0.86 -7.81
CA GLU A 174 -15.29 -1.22 -7.89
C GLU A 174 -15.61 -1.93 -9.21
N ALA A 175 -15.15 -1.39 -10.34
CA ALA A 175 -15.38 -1.98 -11.66
C ALA A 175 -14.78 -3.39 -11.77
N GLY A 176 -13.55 -3.58 -11.25
CA GLY A 176 -12.92 -4.89 -11.17
C GLY A 176 -13.72 -5.86 -10.31
N TYR A 177 -14.11 -5.47 -9.10
CA TYR A 177 -14.87 -6.32 -8.19
C TYR A 177 -16.22 -6.74 -8.77
N ARG A 178 -16.94 -5.79 -9.39
CA ARG A 178 -18.21 -6.04 -10.09
C ARG A 178 -18.02 -6.99 -11.27
N TYR A 179 -16.99 -6.79 -12.09
CA TYR A 179 -16.66 -7.70 -13.18
C TYR A 179 -16.36 -9.11 -12.66
N GLY A 180 -15.51 -9.20 -11.64
CA GLY A 180 -15.15 -10.44 -10.96
C GLY A 180 -16.37 -11.20 -10.43
N MET A 181 -17.29 -10.50 -9.78
CA MET A 181 -18.54 -11.08 -9.29
C MET A 181 -19.37 -11.72 -10.40
N HIS A 182 -19.58 -11.01 -11.52
CA HIS A 182 -20.31 -11.56 -12.66
C HIS A 182 -19.61 -12.80 -13.24
N TRP A 183 -18.28 -12.76 -13.35
CA TRP A 183 -17.50 -13.91 -13.78
C TRP A 183 -17.63 -15.08 -12.79
N GLY A 184 -17.54 -14.84 -11.49
CA GLY A 184 -17.66 -15.85 -10.44
C GLY A 184 -19.03 -16.52 -10.43
N ASN A 185 -20.10 -15.74 -10.60
CA ASN A 185 -21.45 -16.27 -10.79
C ASN A 185 -21.55 -17.21 -12.00
N ALA A 186 -21.04 -16.78 -13.15
CA ALA A 186 -21.04 -17.58 -14.37
C ALA A 186 -20.23 -18.87 -14.19
N LYS A 187 -19.05 -18.78 -13.57
CA LYS A 187 -18.20 -19.95 -13.33
C LYS A 187 -18.82 -20.94 -12.35
N TYR A 188 -19.43 -20.44 -11.27
CA TYR A 188 -20.16 -21.28 -10.33
C TYR A 188 -21.32 -22.01 -11.01
N ALA A 189 -22.07 -21.32 -11.88
CA ALA A 189 -23.16 -21.91 -12.65
C ALA A 189 -22.67 -22.98 -13.64
N GLU A 190 -21.55 -22.73 -14.32
CA GLU A 190 -20.90 -23.71 -15.22
C GLU A 190 -20.53 -25.00 -14.48
N VAL A 191 -19.93 -24.87 -13.30
CA VAL A 191 -19.42 -26.02 -12.53
C VAL A 191 -20.52 -26.79 -11.80
N THR A 192 -21.53 -26.09 -11.28
CA THR A 192 -22.54 -26.70 -10.39
C THR A 192 -23.89 -26.95 -11.05
N GLY A 193 -24.12 -26.38 -12.24
CA GLY A 193 -25.43 -26.38 -12.91
C GLY A 193 -26.47 -25.48 -12.24
N LYS A 194 -26.08 -24.67 -11.24
CA LYS A 194 -26.98 -23.76 -10.51
C LYS A 194 -26.47 -22.33 -10.61
N ASN A 195 -27.31 -21.42 -11.12
CA ASN A 195 -26.99 -19.99 -11.09
C ASN A 195 -27.15 -19.46 -9.66
N PRO A 196 -26.07 -19.00 -9.00
CA PRO A 196 -26.17 -18.52 -7.63
C PRO A 196 -26.74 -17.09 -7.54
N GLY A 197 -26.69 -16.31 -8.63
CA GLY A 197 -27.28 -14.97 -8.67
C GLY A 197 -26.74 -13.98 -7.65
N VAL A 198 -25.47 -14.11 -7.21
CA VAL A 198 -24.90 -13.22 -6.18
C VAL A 198 -24.85 -11.78 -6.69
N GLY A 199 -25.42 -10.85 -5.92
CA GLY A 199 -25.44 -9.41 -6.20
C GLY A 199 -24.35 -8.62 -5.45
N LEU A 200 -24.17 -7.36 -5.85
CA LEU A 200 -23.20 -6.44 -5.24
C LEU A 200 -23.89 -5.30 -4.50
N LEU A 201 -23.50 -5.09 -3.24
CA LEU A 201 -23.72 -3.86 -2.49
C LEU A 201 -22.42 -3.03 -2.54
N TRP A 202 -22.52 -1.72 -2.74
CA TRP A 202 -21.36 -0.83 -2.71
C TRP A 202 -21.70 0.42 -1.90
N ASN A 203 -20.71 0.97 -1.21
CA ASN A 203 -20.86 2.23 -0.48
C ASN A 203 -19.54 3.02 -0.50
N TYR A 204 -19.58 4.24 -1.03
CA TYR A 204 -18.51 5.24 -0.86
C TYR A 204 -18.76 6.03 0.43
N THR A 205 -17.89 5.88 1.42
CA THR A 205 -18.02 6.53 2.73
C THR A 205 -17.66 8.01 2.71
N GLY A 206 -16.96 8.43 1.65
CA GLY A 206 -16.47 9.79 1.45
C GLY A 206 -15.24 10.12 2.31
N THR A 207 -14.51 9.13 2.82
CA THR A 207 -13.31 9.35 3.63
C THR A 207 -12.40 8.11 3.71
N PHE A 208 -11.12 8.33 4.03
CA PHE A 208 -10.15 7.29 4.41
C PHE A 208 -9.75 7.35 5.89
N SER A 209 -10.38 8.21 6.71
CA SER A 209 -9.93 8.50 8.07
C SER A 209 -10.97 8.27 9.17
N ASP A 210 -12.16 7.77 8.81
CA ASP A 210 -13.28 7.57 9.74
C ASP A 210 -13.66 6.09 9.83
N ILE A 211 -12.98 5.37 10.73
CA ILE A 211 -13.20 3.93 10.98
C ILE A 211 -14.67 3.63 11.32
N ALA A 212 -15.36 4.54 12.03
CA ALA A 212 -16.75 4.35 12.41
C ALA A 212 -17.68 4.34 11.19
N LYS A 213 -17.37 5.11 10.14
CA LYS A 213 -18.11 5.03 8.87
C LYS A 213 -17.90 3.71 8.14
N GLY A 214 -16.71 3.12 8.20
CA GLY A 214 -16.45 1.76 7.69
C GLY A 214 -17.35 0.75 8.40
N LYS A 215 -17.31 0.75 9.74
CA LYS A 215 -18.18 -0.09 10.58
C LYS A 215 -19.66 0.05 10.21
N ALA A 216 -20.19 1.27 10.18
CA ALA A 216 -21.60 1.53 9.86
C ALA A 216 -21.98 1.10 8.44
N ALA A 217 -21.10 1.30 7.45
CA ALA A 217 -21.32 0.83 6.08
C ALA A 217 -21.40 -0.70 6.03
N THR A 218 -20.48 -1.37 6.73
CA THR A 218 -20.45 -2.83 6.81
C THR A 218 -21.67 -3.39 7.53
N GLU A 219 -22.06 -2.85 8.69
CA GLU A 219 -23.28 -3.22 9.40
C GLU A 219 -24.52 -3.16 8.49
N ALA A 220 -24.65 -2.10 7.70
CA ALA A 220 -25.75 -1.95 6.76
C ALA A 220 -25.73 -3.02 5.64
N MET A 221 -24.55 -3.43 5.16
CA MET A 221 -24.43 -4.52 4.19
C MET A 221 -24.72 -5.89 4.81
N LEU A 222 -24.26 -6.14 6.03
CA LEU A 222 -24.55 -7.36 6.78
C LEU A 222 -26.05 -7.50 7.08
N ALA A 223 -26.73 -6.40 7.42
CA ALA A 223 -28.17 -6.37 7.61
C ALA A 223 -28.96 -6.72 6.32
N GLN A 224 -28.38 -6.41 5.15
CA GLN A 224 -28.92 -6.78 3.85
C GLN A 224 -28.54 -8.21 3.39
N GLY A 225 -27.77 -8.92 4.22
CA GLY A 225 -27.39 -10.32 3.99
C GLY A 225 -26.11 -10.51 3.19
N ALA A 226 -25.20 -9.53 3.16
CA ALA A 226 -23.89 -9.72 2.54
C ALA A 226 -23.08 -10.82 3.26
N GLY A 227 -22.50 -11.74 2.49
CA GLY A 227 -21.64 -12.81 3.00
C GLY A 227 -20.13 -12.52 2.90
N MET A 228 -19.75 -11.52 2.11
CA MET A 228 -18.38 -11.07 1.94
C MET A 228 -18.37 -9.54 1.91
N ILE A 229 -17.36 -8.90 2.51
CA ILE A 229 -17.19 -7.45 2.53
C ILE A 229 -15.78 -7.12 2.10
N TYR A 230 -15.62 -6.45 0.96
CA TYR A 230 -14.33 -6.01 0.47
C TYR A 230 -14.02 -4.59 0.95
N ASN A 231 -12.93 -4.42 1.71
CA ASN A 231 -12.42 -3.11 2.11
C ASN A 231 -11.63 -2.48 0.95
N VAL A 232 -11.99 -1.27 0.53
CA VAL A 232 -11.24 -0.41 -0.40
C VAL A 232 -11.21 1.02 0.17
N ALA A 233 -10.95 1.12 1.46
CA ALA A 233 -11.07 2.35 2.22
C ALA A 233 -9.94 2.52 3.26
N GLY A 234 -8.79 1.87 3.05
CA GLY A 234 -7.64 1.96 3.93
C GLY A 234 -7.99 1.52 5.37
N PRO A 235 -7.77 2.37 6.39
CA PRO A 235 -7.98 2.00 7.79
C PRO A 235 -9.46 1.76 8.15
N LEU A 236 -10.41 2.18 7.30
CA LEU A 236 -11.83 1.85 7.51
C LEU A 236 -12.09 0.34 7.55
N GLY A 237 -11.22 -0.47 6.94
CA GLY A 237 -11.26 -1.93 7.04
C GLY A 237 -11.16 -2.46 8.47
N ILE A 238 -10.58 -1.69 9.40
CA ILE A 238 -10.59 -2.03 10.83
C ILE A 238 -12.04 -2.03 11.35
N GLY A 239 -12.85 -1.06 10.91
CA GLY A 239 -14.26 -0.96 11.26
C GLY A 239 -15.11 -2.01 10.54
N ASP A 240 -14.78 -2.33 9.28
CA ASP A 240 -15.42 -3.43 8.55
C ASP A 240 -15.23 -4.76 9.30
N LEU A 241 -14.01 -5.01 9.75
CA LEU A 241 -13.65 -6.18 10.53
C LEU A 241 -14.34 -6.20 11.90
N GLU A 242 -14.44 -5.06 12.58
CA GLU A 242 -15.18 -4.93 13.84
C GLU A 242 -16.65 -5.31 13.66
N ALA A 243 -17.33 -4.77 12.65
CA ALA A 243 -18.72 -5.09 12.33
C ALA A 243 -18.93 -6.57 12.02
N ILE A 244 -18.03 -7.19 11.23
CA ILE A 244 -18.06 -8.63 10.94
C ILE A 244 -17.85 -9.44 12.22
N THR A 245 -16.92 -9.00 13.08
CA THR A 245 -16.58 -9.70 14.31
C THR A 245 -17.78 -9.75 15.24
N GLU A 246 -18.37 -8.60 15.54
CA GLU A 246 -19.56 -8.45 16.38
C GLU A 246 -20.76 -9.23 15.81
N HIS A 247 -20.97 -9.18 14.49
CA HIS A 247 -22.06 -9.90 13.83
C HIS A 247 -21.98 -11.41 14.04
N LEU A 248 -20.78 -11.97 13.99
CA LEU A 248 -20.51 -13.39 14.18
C LEU A 248 -20.59 -13.78 15.67
N GLU A 249 -20.04 -12.96 16.56
CA GLU A 249 -20.12 -13.17 18.01
C GLU A 249 -21.56 -13.16 18.52
N ALA A 250 -22.39 -12.23 18.03
CA ALA A 250 -23.83 -12.19 18.32
C ALA A 250 -24.56 -13.47 17.88
N LYS A 251 -23.98 -14.25 16.96
CA LYS A 251 -24.48 -15.55 16.49
C LYS A 251 -23.75 -16.74 17.14
N GLY A 252 -22.89 -16.49 18.12
CA GLY A 252 -22.09 -17.52 18.80
C GLY A 252 -21.06 -18.19 17.89
N LYS A 253 -20.59 -17.50 16.83
CA LYS A 253 -19.63 -18.03 15.87
C LYS A 253 -18.25 -17.41 16.08
N SER A 254 -17.23 -18.26 16.11
CA SER A 254 -15.81 -17.86 16.16
C SER A 254 -15.15 -17.79 14.78
N ALA A 255 -15.73 -18.45 13.77
CA ALA A 255 -15.24 -18.51 12.39
C ALA A 255 -16.38 -18.73 11.40
N GLY A 256 -16.05 -18.59 10.11
CA GLY A 256 -17.00 -18.72 9.00
C GLY A 256 -17.58 -17.38 8.54
N PRO A 257 -18.41 -17.37 7.50
CA PRO A 257 -18.93 -16.15 6.91
C PRO A 257 -19.93 -15.44 7.85
N PRO A 258 -20.06 -14.10 7.75
CA PRO A 258 -19.46 -13.25 6.72
C PRO A 258 -17.95 -13.04 6.88
N PHE A 259 -17.24 -12.90 5.77
CA PHE A 259 -15.79 -12.63 5.76
C PHE A 259 -15.48 -11.24 5.22
N MET A 260 -14.35 -10.67 5.67
CA MET A 260 -13.73 -9.53 5.03
C MET A 260 -12.84 -10.02 3.88
N ILE A 261 -12.69 -9.20 2.85
CA ILE A 261 -11.60 -9.27 1.88
C ILE A 261 -10.74 -8.01 2.12
N GLY A 262 -9.46 -8.20 2.40
CA GLY A 262 -8.52 -7.12 2.67
C GLY A 262 -7.98 -6.44 1.41
N VAL A 263 -7.20 -5.38 1.59
CA VAL A 263 -6.63 -4.58 0.50
C VAL A 263 -5.24 -4.04 0.84
N ASP A 264 -4.46 -3.78 -0.20
CA ASP A 264 -3.10 -3.25 -0.19
C ASP A 264 -2.08 -4.21 0.45
N SER A 265 -2.22 -4.49 1.73
CA SER A 265 -1.39 -5.44 2.47
C SER A 265 -2.04 -6.82 2.56
N ASP A 266 -1.26 -7.80 3.01
CA ASP A 266 -1.82 -9.07 3.49
C ASP A 266 -2.45 -8.83 4.86
N GLN A 267 -3.79 -8.92 4.91
CA GLN A 267 -4.60 -8.65 6.09
C GLN A 267 -5.18 -9.95 6.67
N ASP A 268 -4.78 -11.12 6.17
CA ASP A 268 -5.33 -12.42 6.56
C ASP A 268 -5.15 -12.68 8.07
N TRP A 269 -4.11 -12.11 8.68
CA TRP A 269 -3.82 -12.21 10.11
C TRP A 269 -4.80 -11.42 11.01
N MET A 270 -5.56 -10.47 10.45
CA MET A 270 -6.50 -9.67 11.22
C MET A 270 -7.72 -10.51 11.62
N GLY A 271 -8.32 -10.18 12.77
CA GLY A 271 -9.47 -10.93 13.29
C GLY A 271 -9.10 -12.38 13.60
N ASP A 272 -7.97 -12.57 14.29
CA ASP A 272 -7.42 -13.85 14.73
C ASP A 272 -7.19 -14.88 13.60
N GLY A 273 -7.03 -14.43 12.35
CA GLY A 273 -6.78 -15.33 11.21
C GLY A 273 -8.02 -16.05 10.68
N HIS A 274 -9.22 -15.67 11.13
CA HIS A 274 -10.46 -16.40 10.83
C HIS A 274 -11.57 -15.53 10.23
N ARG A 275 -11.32 -14.23 10.06
CA ARG A 275 -12.32 -13.26 9.62
C ARG A 275 -12.02 -12.64 8.26
N VAL A 276 -10.77 -12.70 7.80
CA VAL A 276 -10.34 -12.24 6.48
C VAL A 276 -10.12 -13.45 5.58
N LEU A 277 -10.79 -13.50 4.43
CA LEU A 277 -10.73 -14.64 3.51
C LEU A 277 -9.52 -14.58 2.57
N ALA A 278 -9.18 -13.37 2.13
CA ALA A 278 -8.05 -13.06 1.27
C ALA A 278 -7.84 -11.54 1.23
N SER A 279 -6.67 -11.10 0.77
CA SER A 279 -6.40 -9.70 0.42
C SER A 279 -6.17 -9.47 -1.06
N MET A 280 -6.75 -8.40 -1.61
CA MET A 280 -6.31 -7.83 -2.88
C MET A 280 -5.07 -6.96 -2.64
N MET A 281 -3.91 -7.59 -2.70
CA MET A 281 -2.66 -6.91 -2.40
C MET A 281 -2.25 -5.93 -3.50
N LYS A 282 -1.77 -4.76 -3.08
CA LYS A 282 -1.14 -3.73 -3.89
C LYS A 282 0.28 -3.52 -3.37
N ARG A 283 1.26 -3.74 -4.24
CA ARG A 283 2.68 -3.59 -3.89
C ARG A 283 3.10 -2.13 -4.08
N VAL A 284 2.57 -1.28 -3.20
CA VAL A 284 2.94 0.13 -3.04
C VAL A 284 4.45 0.26 -2.87
#